data_AF-A0A8X6XBB7-F1
#
_entry.id   AF-A0A8X6XBB7-F1
#
_cell.length_a   1.000
_cell.length_b   1.000
_cell.length_c   1.000
_cell.angle_alpha   90.00
_cell.angle_beta   90.00
_cell.angle_gamma   90.00
#
_symmetry.space_group_name_H-M   'P 1'
#
loop_
_entity.id
_entity.type
_entity.pdbx_description
1 polymer ?
#
loop_
_entity_poly.entity_id
_entity_poly.type
_entity_poly.pdbx_seq_one_letter_code
_entity_poly.pdbx_strand_id
1 'polypeptide(L)'
;MFYMPQFSSLTKPRPLTTNGENDVILNGVPDWVYEEEILGANNAIWWSDDGTKIAYACFNDSAVDFINLPKYGDYHDVTNLYPQFRRFRYPKAGRNNPTVKLWVIDLTRMDYAKTEIVPPEDYKGNAHIEIVPPDDYKGKYVH
;
A
#
# COMPACT_ATOMS: atom_id res chain seq x y z
N MET A 1 -9.65 -2.19 -6.04
CA MET A 1 -9.93 -3.54 -5.51
C MET A 1 -11.23 -4.06 -6.13
N PHE A 2 -11.27 -5.34 -6.55
CA PHE A 2 -12.46 -5.97 -7.14
C PHE A 2 -12.88 -7.20 -6.34
N TYR A 3 -14.19 -7.48 -6.32
CA TYR A 3 -14.79 -8.64 -5.69
C TYR A 3 -15.54 -9.51 -6.70
N MET A 4 -15.38 -10.82 -6.59
CA MET A 4 -16.10 -11.82 -7.37
C MET A 4 -16.89 -12.72 -6.41
N PRO A 5 -18.23 -12.63 -6.36
CA PRO A 5 -19.04 -13.41 -5.42
C PRO A 5 -19.09 -14.90 -5.77
N GLN A 6 -18.83 -15.25 -7.03
CA GLN A 6 -18.81 -16.63 -7.50
C GLN A 6 -17.72 -16.80 -8.53
N PHE A 7 -16.99 -17.91 -8.43
CA PHE A 7 -16.00 -18.30 -9.42
C PHE A 7 -16.70 -18.95 -10.62
N SER A 8 -17.11 -18.12 -11.57
CA SER A 8 -17.73 -18.52 -12.83
C SER A 8 -17.30 -17.58 -13.93
N SER A 9 -17.06 -18.10 -15.13
CA SER A 9 -16.68 -17.29 -16.30
C SER A 9 -17.75 -16.27 -16.72
N LEU A 10 -18.99 -16.43 -16.22
CA LEU A 10 -20.10 -15.50 -16.47
C LEU A 10 -20.20 -14.40 -15.40
N THR A 11 -19.54 -14.56 -14.25
CA THR A 11 -19.59 -13.58 -13.17
C THR A 11 -18.62 -12.44 -13.45
N LYS A 12 -19.15 -11.21 -13.53
CA LYS A 12 -18.32 -10.02 -13.71
C LYS A 12 -17.73 -9.55 -12.37
N PRO A 13 -16.41 -9.26 -12.30
CA PRO A 13 -15.81 -8.61 -11.14
C PRO A 13 -16.48 -7.27 -10.85
N ARG A 14 -16.72 -6.99 -9.56
CA ARG A 14 -17.34 -5.74 -9.10
C ARG A 14 -16.30 -4.88 -8.39
N PRO A 15 -16.12 -3.61 -8.76
CA PRO A 15 -15.19 -2.73 -8.05
C PRO A 15 -15.73 -2.44 -6.64
N LEU A 16 -14.91 -2.70 -5.63
CA LEU A 16 -15.18 -2.32 -4.25
C LEU A 16 -14.62 -0.94 -3.91
N THR A 17 -13.61 -0.50 -4.65
CA THR A 17 -13.01 0.83 -4.54
C THR A 17 -12.84 1.42 -5.94
N THR A 18 -13.03 2.74 -6.05
CA THR A 18 -12.98 3.48 -7.33
C THR A 18 -12.02 4.66 -7.29
N ASN A 19 -11.51 5.03 -6.12
CA ASN A 19 -10.59 6.13 -5.90
C ASN A 19 -9.10 5.73 -5.98
N GLY A 20 -8.81 4.51 -6.44
CA GLY A 20 -7.43 4.06 -6.60
C GLY A 20 -6.71 4.89 -7.65
N GLU A 21 -5.49 5.29 -7.34
CA GLU A 21 -4.63 6.09 -8.21
C GLU A 21 -3.21 5.52 -8.12
N ASN A 22 -2.63 5.20 -9.27
CA ASN A 22 -1.31 4.56 -9.33
C ASN A 22 -0.26 5.41 -8.60
N ASP A 23 0.51 4.77 -7.72
CA ASP A 23 1.57 5.40 -6.93
C ASP A 23 1.12 6.57 -6.03
N VAL A 24 -0.20 6.67 -5.75
CA VAL A 24 -0.78 7.72 -4.89
C VAL A 24 -1.79 7.15 -3.90
N ILE A 25 -2.81 6.44 -4.37
CA ILE A 25 -3.88 5.87 -3.52
C ILE A 25 -3.95 4.36 -3.73
N LEU A 26 -3.50 3.61 -2.73
CA LEU A 26 -3.44 2.16 -2.75
C LEU A 26 -4.51 1.58 -1.83
N ASN A 27 -5.39 0.73 -2.37
CA ASN A 27 -6.49 0.12 -1.62
C ASN A 27 -6.28 -1.38 -1.51
N GLY A 28 -6.02 -1.87 -0.29
CA GLY A 28 -5.82 -3.29 0.01
C GLY A 28 -4.45 -3.85 -0.38
N VAL A 29 -3.56 -3.00 -0.91
CA VAL A 29 -2.15 -3.31 -1.18
C VAL A 29 -1.34 -2.25 -0.45
N PRO A 30 -0.34 -2.64 0.35
CA PRO A 30 0.51 -1.68 1.05
C PRO A 30 1.36 -0.86 0.08
N ASP A 31 1.74 0.34 0.50
CA ASP A 31 2.86 1.05 -0.11
C ASP A 31 4.19 0.43 0.37
N TRP A 32 5.30 0.92 -0.16
CA TRP A 32 6.61 0.31 0.10
C TRP A 32 6.96 0.26 1.59
N VAL A 33 6.71 1.33 2.35
CA VAL A 33 7.09 1.33 3.77
C VAL A 33 6.22 0.36 4.57
N TYR A 34 4.93 0.28 4.27
CA TYR A 34 4.05 -0.66 4.97
C TYR A 34 4.31 -2.11 4.55
N GLU A 35 4.73 -2.37 3.32
CA GLU A 35 5.11 -3.71 2.88
C GLU A 35 6.36 -4.20 3.63
N GLU A 36 7.43 -3.40 3.65
CA GLU A 36 8.75 -3.82 4.13
C GLU A 36 8.91 -3.68 5.65
N GLU A 37 8.44 -2.56 6.23
CA GLU A 37 8.81 -2.17 7.59
C GLU A 37 7.68 -2.38 8.61
N ILE A 38 6.41 -2.31 8.19
CA ILE A 38 5.26 -2.29 9.12
C ILE A 38 4.46 -3.60 9.13
N LEU A 39 4.01 -4.06 7.95
CA LEU A 39 3.18 -5.26 7.82
C LEU A 39 4.02 -6.51 7.56
N GLY A 40 5.17 -6.37 6.92
CA GLY A 40 5.99 -7.50 6.46
C GLY A 40 5.23 -8.41 5.46
N ALA A 41 4.25 -7.84 4.74
CA ALA A 41 3.36 -8.57 3.87
C ALA A 41 2.91 -7.67 2.70
N ASN A 42 2.64 -8.28 1.54
CA ASN A 42 2.22 -7.57 0.33
C ASN A 42 0.68 -7.46 0.19
N ASN A 43 -0.07 -7.85 1.22
CA ASN A 43 -1.53 -7.78 1.27
C ASN A 43 -2.00 -7.00 2.50
N ALA A 44 -2.95 -6.09 2.29
CA ALA A 44 -3.57 -5.31 3.35
C ALA A 44 -5.10 -5.45 3.30
N ILE A 45 -5.55 -6.70 3.10
CA ILE A 45 -6.96 -7.12 3.03
C ILE A 45 -7.14 -8.29 4.00
N TRP A 46 -8.21 -8.23 4.78
CA TRP A 46 -8.58 -9.25 5.76
C TRP A 46 -10.06 -9.57 5.64
N TRP A 47 -10.39 -10.85 5.59
CA TRP A 47 -11.76 -11.34 5.54
C TRP A 47 -12.28 -11.61 6.95
N SER A 48 -13.57 -11.38 7.17
CA SER A 48 -14.22 -11.95 8.36
C SER A 48 -14.31 -13.47 8.23
N ASP A 49 -14.34 -14.18 9.36
CA ASP A 49 -14.38 -15.64 9.41
C ASP A 49 -15.60 -16.23 8.69
N ASP A 50 -16.72 -15.50 8.70
CA ASP A 50 -17.97 -15.86 8.02
C ASP A 50 -18.00 -15.44 6.53
N GLY A 51 -16.96 -14.77 6.04
CA GLY A 51 -16.87 -14.27 4.66
C GLY A 51 -17.85 -13.14 4.31
N THR A 52 -18.57 -12.57 5.29
CA THR A 52 -19.58 -11.53 5.04
C THR A 52 -18.99 -10.12 4.95
N LYS A 53 -17.77 -9.91 5.43
CA LYS A 53 -17.11 -8.61 5.50
C LYS A 53 -15.67 -8.69 5.03
N ILE A 54 -15.20 -7.57 4.49
CA ILE A 54 -13.79 -7.37 4.14
C ILE A 54 -13.31 -6.10 4.84
N ALA A 55 -12.24 -6.22 5.62
CA ALA A 55 -11.43 -5.09 6.04
C ALA A 55 -10.30 -4.85 5.05
N TYR A 56 -9.98 -3.60 4.73
CA TYR A 56 -8.82 -3.25 3.93
C TYR A 56 -8.22 -1.92 4.38
N ALA A 57 -6.89 -1.81 4.27
CA ALA A 57 -6.21 -0.55 4.47
C ALA A 57 -6.13 0.24 3.16
N CYS A 58 -6.32 1.55 3.27
CA CYS A 58 -6.16 2.53 2.21
C CYS A 58 -4.95 3.40 2.57
N PHE A 59 -3.91 3.33 1.74
CA PHE A 59 -2.68 4.10 1.86
C PHE A 59 -2.74 5.27 0.89
N ASN A 60 -2.41 6.46 1.38
CA ASN A 60 -2.37 7.68 0.60
C ASN A 60 -0.99 8.33 0.71
N ASP A 61 -0.26 8.24 -0.40
CA ASP A 61 1.11 8.71 -0.61
C ASP A 61 1.16 10.08 -1.30
N SER A 62 0.04 10.77 -1.46
CA SER A 62 0.00 12.08 -2.14
C SER A 62 1.02 13.08 -1.57
N ALA A 63 1.27 13.03 -0.26
CA ALA A 63 2.22 13.88 0.45
C ALA A 63 3.64 13.28 0.60
N VAL A 64 3.86 12.03 0.19
CA VAL A 64 5.15 11.32 0.32
C VAL A 64 6.07 11.72 -0.83
N ASP A 65 7.35 12.01 -0.58
CA ASP A 65 8.26 12.39 -1.67
C ASP A 65 8.63 11.23 -2.59
N PHE A 66 9.18 11.59 -3.76
CA PHE A 66 9.71 10.60 -4.70
C PHE A 66 11.23 10.49 -4.62
N ILE A 67 11.71 9.27 -4.83
CA ILE A 67 13.07 9.01 -5.30
C ILE A 67 13.05 8.69 -6.80
N ASN A 68 14.10 9.09 -7.51
CA ASN A 68 14.33 8.73 -8.90
C ASN A 68 15.36 7.60 -8.96
N LEU A 69 14.93 6.42 -9.41
CA LEU A 69 15.80 5.27 -9.58
C LEU A 69 16.18 5.15 -11.07
N PRO A 70 17.48 5.09 -11.41
CA PRO A 70 17.90 4.85 -12.78
C PRO A 70 17.49 3.43 -13.20
N LYS A 71 16.88 3.33 -14.38
CA LYS A 71 16.54 2.09 -15.07
C LYS A 71 17.34 2.02 -16.36
N TYR A 72 18.31 1.12 -16.38
CA TYR A 72 19.09 0.83 -17.58
C TYR A 72 18.31 -0.15 -18.47
N GLY A 73 18.31 0.10 -19.78
CA GLY A 73 17.75 -0.80 -20.77
C GLY A 73 18.59 -2.08 -20.93
N ASP A 74 18.02 -3.07 -21.61
CA ASP A 74 18.80 -4.22 -22.08
C ASP A 74 19.66 -3.80 -23.27
N TYR A 75 20.92 -4.24 -23.32
CA TYR A 75 21.83 -3.96 -24.43
C TYR A 75 21.32 -4.53 -25.77
N HIS A 76 20.47 -5.56 -25.73
CA HIS A 76 19.82 -6.11 -26.93
C HIS A 76 18.56 -5.35 -27.37
N ASP A 77 18.04 -4.45 -26.54
CA ASP A 77 16.87 -3.62 -26.86
C ASP A 77 17.30 -2.26 -27.41
N VAL A 78 17.41 -2.19 -28.74
CA VAL A 78 17.75 -0.96 -29.48
C VAL A 78 16.71 0.17 -29.33
N THR A 79 15.56 -0.09 -28.71
CA THR A 79 14.55 0.94 -28.42
C THR A 79 14.80 1.64 -27.07
N ASN A 80 15.70 1.12 -26.23
CA ASN A 80 15.95 1.62 -24.88
C ASN A 80 17.45 1.88 -24.62
N LEU A 81 18.10 2.57 -25.55
CA LEU A 81 19.54 2.85 -25.56
C LEU A 81 20.02 3.85 -24.49
N TYR A 82 19.11 4.63 -23.90
CA TYR A 82 19.44 5.62 -22.89
C TYR A 82 18.78 5.28 -21.55
N PRO A 83 19.49 5.48 -20.41
CA PRO A 83 18.90 5.25 -19.09
C PRO A 83 17.63 6.08 -18.89
N GLN A 84 16.59 5.43 -18.39
CA GLN A 84 15.35 6.08 -17.98
C GLN A 84 15.30 6.24 -16.47
N PHE A 85 14.44 7.11 -15.96
CA PHE A 85 14.18 7.20 -14.53
C PHE A 85 12.81 6.62 -14.20
N ARG A 86 12.78 5.74 -13.19
CA ARG A 86 11.54 5.31 -12.54
C ARG A 86 11.37 6.15 -11.27
N ARG A 87 10.21 6.81 -11.17
CA ARG A 87 9.80 7.50 -9.93
C ARG A 87 9.20 6.50 -8.96
N PHE A 88 9.53 6.63 -7.69
CA PHE A 88 9.04 5.74 -6.63
C PHE A 88 8.78 6.55 -5.35
N ARG A 89 7.63 6.36 -4.70
CA ARG A 89 7.32 7.03 -3.43
C ARG A 89 8.20 6.42 -2.32
N TYR A 90 8.93 7.27 -1.60
CA TYR A 90 9.87 6.81 -0.57
C TYR A 90 9.98 7.85 0.56
N PRO A 91 9.38 7.60 1.72
CA PRO A 91 9.44 8.51 2.86
C PRO A 91 10.80 8.38 3.57
N LYS A 92 11.69 9.34 3.35
CA LYS A 92 12.92 9.45 4.14
C LYS A 92 12.59 9.97 5.55
N ALA A 93 13.40 9.61 6.54
CA ALA A 93 13.30 10.14 7.89
C ALA A 93 13.15 11.67 7.91
N GLY A 94 12.22 12.16 8.74
CA GLY A 94 11.88 13.58 8.84
C GLY A 94 11.08 14.13 7.65
N ARG A 95 10.62 13.29 6.73
CA ARG A 95 9.66 13.65 5.66
C ARG A 95 8.29 13.05 5.96
N ASN A 96 7.30 13.43 5.16
CA ASN A 96 5.93 12.96 5.33
C ASN A 96 5.83 11.45 5.08
N ASN A 97 5.17 10.76 6.00
CA ASN A 97 4.78 9.36 5.85
C ASN A 97 3.45 9.24 5.08
N PRO A 98 3.13 8.04 4.55
CA PRO A 98 1.81 7.73 4.04
C PRO A 98 0.74 8.00 5.10
N THR A 99 -0.40 8.53 4.68
CA THR A 99 -1.59 8.54 5.55
C THR A 99 -2.37 7.25 5.32
N VAL A 100 -2.81 6.61 6.40
CA VAL A 100 -3.50 5.32 6.34
C VAL A 100 -4.88 5.40 6.97
N LYS A 101 -5.86 4.84 6.28
CA LYS A 101 -7.23 4.65 6.78
C LYS A 101 -7.63 3.19 6.64
N LEU A 102 -8.26 2.64 7.66
CA LEU A 102 -8.80 1.28 7.63
C LEU A 102 -10.30 1.33 7.35
N TRP A 103 -10.78 0.47 6.48
CA TRP A 103 -12.18 0.43 6.05
C TRP A 103 -12.73 -0.99 6.16
N VAL A 104 -14.01 -1.12 6.48
CA VAL A 104 -14.76 -2.38 6.40
C VAL A 104 -15.89 -2.24 5.40
N ILE A 105 -16.02 -3.22 4.51
CA ILE A 105 -17.12 -3.36 3.56
C ILE A 105 -17.99 -4.53 4.00
N ASP A 106 -19.30 -4.32 4.06
CA ASP A 106 -20.27 -5.41 4.24
C ASP A 106 -20.72 -5.95 2.87
N LEU A 107 -20.40 -7.21 2.59
CA LEU A 107 -20.69 -7.89 1.32
C LEU A 107 -22.12 -8.41 1.22
N THR A 108 -22.86 -8.47 2.34
CA THR A 108 -24.27 -8.88 2.35
C THR A 108 -25.18 -7.78 1.84
N ARG A 109 -24.71 -6.53 1.88
CA ARG A 109 -25.44 -5.38 1.38
C ARG A 109 -25.23 -5.19 -0.12
N MET A 110 -26.31 -4.90 -0.83
CA MET A 110 -26.28 -4.64 -2.27
C MET A 110 -25.50 -3.38 -2.64
N ASP A 111 -25.39 -2.43 -1.72
CA ASP A 111 -24.66 -1.17 -1.90
C ASP A 111 -23.18 -1.26 -1.52
N TYR A 112 -22.72 -2.40 -0.98
CA TYR A 112 -21.36 -2.59 -0.46
C TYR A 112 -20.92 -1.42 0.44
N ALA A 113 -21.82 -0.96 1.32
CA ALA A 113 -21.54 0.15 2.21
C ALA A 113 -20.23 -0.08 2.99
N LYS A 114 -19.38 0.95 2.99
CA LYS A 114 -18.11 0.94 3.69
C LYS A 114 -18.12 1.86 4.89
N THR A 115 -17.46 1.44 5.96
CA THR A 115 -17.32 2.20 7.20
C THR A 115 -15.83 2.34 7.54
N GLU A 116 -15.40 3.54 7.93
CA GLU A 116 -14.03 3.78 8.41
C GLU A 116 -13.88 3.19 9.82
N ILE A 117 -12.86 2.38 10.04
CA ILE A 117 -12.46 1.97 11.39
C ILE A 117 -11.65 3.10 11.99
N VAL A 118 -12.15 3.66 13.08
CA VAL A 118 -11.47 4.70 13.84
C VAL A 118 -10.84 4.06 15.08
N PRO A 119 -9.57 4.35 15.41
CA PRO A 119 -8.97 3.89 16.65
C PRO A 119 -9.79 4.32 17.86
N PRO A 120 -9.92 3.49 18.92
CA PRO A 120 -10.49 3.91 20.18
C PRO A 120 -9.76 5.15 20.72
N GLU A 121 -10.48 6.00 21.46
CA GLU A 121 -9.94 7.26 22.03
C GLU A 121 -8.61 7.04 22.77
N ASP A 122 -8.48 5.93 23.49
CA ASP A 122 -7.29 5.58 24.28
C ASP A 122 -6.00 5.40 23.45
N TYR A 123 -6.13 5.21 22.12
CA TYR A 123 -5.01 5.01 21.20
C TYR A 123 -4.76 6.22 20.28
N LYS A 124 -5.58 7.27 20.37
CA LYS A 124 -5.39 8.52 19.60
C LYS A 124 -4.19 9.29 20.16
N GLY A 125 -3.03 9.15 19.54
CA GLY A 125 -1.81 9.92 19.85
C GLY A 125 -0.53 9.10 19.92
N ASN A 126 -0.62 7.77 20.08
CA ASN A 126 0.55 6.88 20.18
C ASN A 126 0.92 6.23 18.84
N ALA A 127 0.17 6.49 17.77
CA ALA A 127 0.43 5.96 16.44
C ALA A 127 1.40 6.85 15.65
N HIS A 128 2.61 7.05 16.17
CA HIS A 128 3.72 7.63 15.42
C HIS A 128 4.77 6.55 15.20
N ILE A 129 4.91 6.12 13.95
CA ILE A 129 6.06 5.33 13.52
C ILE A 129 7.03 6.32 12.88
N GLU A 130 8.13 6.59 13.58
CA GLU A 130 9.28 7.27 13.01
C GLU A 130 10.13 6.22 12.29
N ILE A 131 10.32 6.40 10.98
CA ILE A 131 11.32 5.64 10.24
C ILE A 131 12.68 6.23 10.64
N VAL A 132 13.32 5.63 11.63
CA VAL A 132 14.70 5.96 11.99
C VAL A 132 15.61 5.33 10.93
N PRO A 133 16.41 6.10 10.17
CA PRO A 133 17.39 5.50 9.27
C PRO A 133 18.33 4.63 10.08
N PRO A 134 18.81 3.50 9.54
CA PRO A 134 19.87 2.74 10.18
C PRO A 134 21.18 3.54 10.15
N ASP A 135 21.38 4.42 11.13
CA ASP A 135 22.65 5.14 11.35
C ASP A 135 23.73 4.27 12.03
N ASP A 136 23.53 2.95 12.15
CA ASP A 136 24.47 2.02 12.81
C ASP A 136 25.02 0.90 11.90
N TYR A 137 25.35 1.21 10.64
CA TYR A 137 26.35 0.42 9.90
C TYR A 137 27.80 0.78 10.28
N LYS A 138 28.05 1.21 11.52
CA LYS A 138 29.41 1.21 12.09
C LYS A 138 29.74 -0.18 12.62
N GLY A 139 30.22 -1.02 11.71
CA GLY A 139 30.96 -2.22 12.07
C GLY A 139 30.30 -3.52 11.65
N LYS A 140 30.60 -3.96 10.42
CA LYS A 140 30.77 -5.38 10.05
C LYS A 140 31.39 -5.50 8.65
N TYR A 141 32.60 -4.94 8.52
CA TYR A 141 33.61 -5.55 7.66
C TYR A 141 34.70 -6.06 8.60
N VAL A 142 34.61 -7.33 8.95
CA VAL A 142 35.69 -8.05 9.63
C VAL A 142 35.93 -9.34 8.84
N HIS A 143 37.07 -9.31 8.14
CA HIS A 143 37.74 -10.34 7.33
C HIS A 143 37.09 -10.78 6.01
#